data_AF-A0A8T3RRF4-F1
#
_entry.id   AF-A0A8T3RRF4-F1
#
_cell.length_a   1.000
_cell.length_b   1.000
_cell.length_c   1.000
_cell.angle_alpha   90.00
_cell.angle_beta   90.00
_cell.angle_gamma   90.00
#
_symmetry.space_group_name_H-M   'P 1'
#
loop_
_entity.id
_entity.type
_entity.pdbx_description
1 polymer ?
#
loop_
_entity_poly.entity_id
_entity_poly.type
_entity_poly.pdbx_seq_one_letter_code
_entity_poly.pdbx_strand_id
1 'polypeptide(L)'
;MIDYVPLGLIPKRIAYRLSTHRGPCLLTLPPIRHILRRYQFTAVDLLLVDQPIFVGLEKIVNPRITVYRATDLYSEMLGNLRNETTEKEMANRADFLIGTSQPVLDRLRSLAPDKPASMLENGVDYLFFSKPAMAPPEYAEIPSPRLVYAGALDGRFGYEAVSATAKCLPHANVILIGPYGNDVVKQLGAGDNIHLIGPRKYHQLPAYFQHADIGLLPLSDHPANDGRSPMKLFEYGASGLP
;
A
#
# COMPACT_ATOMS: atom_id res chain seq x y z
N MET A 1 -8.17 -11.87 -17.69
CA MET A 1 -7.54 -10.71 -17.03
C MET A 1 -7.14 -9.75 -18.13
N ILE A 2 -7.51 -8.46 -18.03
CA ILE A 2 -7.13 -7.43 -19.00
C ILE A 2 -6.31 -6.40 -18.22
N ASP A 3 -5.03 -6.29 -18.55
CA ASP A 3 -4.17 -5.26 -17.97
C ASP A 3 -4.14 -4.06 -18.92
N TYR A 4 -4.63 -2.92 -18.42
CA TYR A 4 -4.67 -1.68 -19.18
C TYR A 4 -4.07 -0.54 -18.37
N VAL A 5 -3.02 0.09 -18.92
CA VAL A 5 -2.38 1.26 -18.31
C VAL A 5 -2.72 2.51 -19.14
N PRO A 6 -3.60 3.40 -18.64
CA PRO A 6 -3.88 4.68 -19.27
C PRO A 6 -2.58 5.43 -19.60
N LEU A 7 -2.44 5.92 -20.83
CA LEU A 7 -1.27 6.69 -21.29
C LEU A 7 0.07 5.94 -21.18
N GLY A 8 0.07 4.60 -21.14
CA GLY A 8 1.30 3.80 -21.00
C GLY A 8 2.34 4.01 -22.12
N LEU A 9 1.92 4.54 -23.26
CA LEU A 9 2.79 4.90 -24.39
C LEU A 9 3.42 6.31 -24.27
N ILE A 10 3.05 7.09 -23.25
CA ILE A 10 3.51 8.46 -23.04
C ILE A 10 4.47 8.51 -21.83
N PRO A 11 5.59 9.27 -21.89
CA PRO A 11 6.48 9.44 -20.76
C PRO A 11 5.74 9.86 -19.48
N LYS A 12 6.06 9.20 -18.36
CA LYS A 12 5.37 9.35 -17.06
C LYS A 12 5.14 10.80 -16.63
N ARG A 13 6.11 11.69 -16.86
CA ARG A 13 6.00 13.14 -16.52
C ARG A 13 4.89 13.85 -17.32
N ILE A 14 4.71 13.49 -18.58
CA ILE A 14 3.70 14.05 -19.47
C ILE A 14 2.35 13.40 -19.16
N ALA A 15 2.31 12.07 -18.99
CA ALA A 15 1.10 11.35 -18.60
C ALA A 15 0.52 11.89 -17.28
N TYR A 16 1.37 12.16 -16.29
CA TYR A 16 0.96 12.79 -15.03
C TYR A 16 0.30 14.14 -15.26
N ARG A 17 0.92 15.06 -16.01
CA ARG A 17 0.36 16.38 -16.35
C ARG A 17 -0.97 16.32 -17.13
N LEU A 18 -1.14 15.33 -17.99
CA LEU A 18 -2.39 15.14 -18.75
C LEU A 18 -3.51 14.58 -17.86
N SER A 19 -3.18 13.62 -16.98
CA SER A 19 -4.12 13.07 -16.00
C SER A 19 -4.55 14.10 -14.95
N THR A 20 -3.68 15.07 -14.64
CA THR A 20 -3.93 16.11 -13.64
C THR A 20 -4.91 17.20 -14.09
N HIS A 21 -5.41 17.20 -15.34
CA HIS A 21 -6.33 18.24 -15.83
C HIS A 21 -7.73 17.77 -16.27
N ARG A 22 -7.95 16.50 -16.65
CA ARG A 22 -9.25 16.07 -17.22
C ARG A 22 -9.87 14.76 -16.71
N GLY A 23 -9.30 14.14 -15.69
CA GLY A 23 -9.72 12.79 -15.27
C GLY A 23 -9.14 11.75 -16.23
N PRO A 24 -8.34 10.78 -15.75
CA PRO A 24 -7.55 9.85 -16.57
C PRO A 24 -8.39 8.97 -17.50
N CYS A 25 -9.67 8.73 -17.19
CA CYS A 25 -10.56 7.94 -18.03
C CYS A 25 -10.85 8.57 -19.40
N LEU A 26 -10.61 9.87 -19.58
CA LEU A 26 -10.90 10.60 -20.83
C LEU A 26 -9.70 10.71 -21.79
N LEU A 27 -8.47 10.47 -21.33
CA LEU A 27 -7.26 10.54 -22.16
C LEU A 27 -6.55 9.18 -22.10
N THR A 28 -6.98 8.26 -22.97
CA THR A 28 -6.49 6.88 -23.01
C THR A 28 -6.09 6.52 -24.44
N LEU A 29 -4.91 5.92 -24.61
CA LEU A 29 -4.39 5.46 -25.90
C LEU A 29 -3.91 4.00 -25.79
N PRO A 30 -4.59 3.04 -26.43
CA PRO A 30 -5.87 3.19 -27.15
C PRO A 30 -7.02 3.61 -26.22
N PRO A 31 -8.12 4.20 -26.73
CA PRO A 31 -9.25 4.60 -25.90
C PRO A 31 -9.80 3.44 -25.08
N ILE A 32 -9.97 3.62 -23.77
CA ILE A 32 -10.41 2.55 -22.86
C ILE A 32 -11.76 1.96 -23.30
N ARG A 33 -12.66 2.78 -23.85
CA ARG A 33 -13.94 2.34 -24.45
C ARG A 33 -13.76 1.30 -25.56
N HIS A 34 -12.73 1.44 -26.39
CA HIS A 34 -12.46 0.49 -27.47
C HIS A 34 -11.96 -0.84 -26.93
N ILE A 35 -11.05 -0.81 -25.95
CA ILE A 35 -10.56 -2.00 -25.27
C ILE A 35 -11.70 -2.74 -24.57
N LEU A 36 -12.52 -2.03 -23.78
CA LEU A 36 -13.65 -2.62 -23.07
C LEU A 36 -14.66 -3.26 -24.03
N ARG A 37 -14.99 -2.61 -25.16
CA ARG A 37 -15.85 -3.19 -26.21
C ARG A 37 -15.27 -4.48 -26.80
N ARG A 38 -13.97 -4.47 -27.12
CA ARG A 38 -13.28 -5.65 -27.69
C ARG A 38 -13.39 -6.87 -26.77
N TYR A 39 -13.38 -6.65 -25.46
CA TYR A 39 -13.50 -7.72 -24.47
C TYR A 39 -14.90 -7.86 -23.85
N GLN A 40 -15.91 -7.18 -24.40
CA GLN A 40 -17.30 -7.24 -23.92
C GLN A 40 -17.52 -6.77 -22.46
N PHE A 41 -16.65 -5.89 -21.95
CA PHE A 41 -16.73 -5.27 -20.62
C PHE A 41 -17.43 -3.89 -20.63
N THR A 42 -18.43 -3.71 -21.50
CA THR A 42 -19.21 -2.45 -21.55
C THR A 42 -20.39 -2.41 -20.58
N ALA A 43 -20.72 -3.54 -19.97
CA ALA A 43 -21.70 -3.71 -18.91
C ALA A 43 -21.11 -4.74 -17.93
N VAL A 44 -21.17 -4.47 -16.63
CA VAL A 44 -20.66 -5.37 -15.59
C VAL A 44 -21.63 -5.43 -14.41
N ASP A 45 -21.66 -6.54 -13.67
CA ASP A 45 -22.47 -6.61 -12.46
C ASP A 45 -21.86 -5.78 -11.32
N LEU A 46 -20.53 -5.76 -11.22
CA LEU A 46 -19.79 -5.05 -10.17
C LEU A 46 -18.61 -4.27 -10.76
N LEU A 47 -18.53 -2.98 -10.42
CA LEU A 47 -17.34 -2.15 -10.62
C LEU A 47 -16.73 -1.82 -9.26
N LEU A 48 -15.53 -2.34 -9.00
CA LEU A 48 -14.72 -1.96 -7.84
C LEU A 48 -13.71 -0.87 -8.25
N VAL A 49 -13.76 0.27 -7.58
CA VAL A 49 -12.83 1.38 -7.78
C VAL A 49 -12.01 1.55 -6.51
N ASP A 50 -10.68 1.47 -6.62
CA ASP A 50 -9.76 1.62 -5.48
C ASP A 50 -9.10 3.00 -5.43
N GLN A 51 -8.93 3.66 -6.58
CA GLN A 51 -8.34 4.99 -6.70
C GLN A 51 -9.40 6.02 -7.14
N PRO A 52 -9.55 7.15 -6.43
CA PRO A 52 -10.56 8.16 -6.75
C PRO A 52 -10.38 8.73 -8.15
N ILE A 53 -9.14 8.73 -8.65
CA ILE A 53 -8.80 9.22 -9.98
C ILE A 53 -9.58 8.51 -11.11
N PHE A 54 -10.11 7.30 -10.88
CA PHE A 54 -10.89 6.57 -11.88
C PHE A 54 -12.37 6.96 -11.95
N VAL A 55 -12.81 7.98 -11.21
CA VAL A 55 -14.17 8.52 -11.33
C VAL A 55 -14.53 8.81 -12.80
N GLY A 56 -15.75 8.45 -13.19
CA GLY A 56 -16.23 8.48 -14.56
C GLY A 56 -16.13 7.13 -15.29
N LEU A 57 -15.37 6.16 -14.78
CA LEU A 57 -15.34 4.81 -15.34
C LEU A 57 -16.71 4.12 -15.28
N GLU A 58 -17.50 4.40 -14.24
CA GLU A 58 -18.88 3.94 -14.07
C GLU A 58 -19.77 4.35 -15.25
N LYS A 59 -19.50 5.49 -15.89
CA LYS A 59 -20.22 5.97 -17.08
C LYS A 59 -19.82 5.26 -18.37
N ILE A 60 -18.73 4.50 -18.35
CA ILE A 60 -18.18 3.79 -19.51
C ILE A 60 -18.60 2.32 -19.49
N VAL A 61 -18.55 1.68 -18.32
CA VAL A 61 -18.78 0.23 -18.15
C VAL A 61 -20.18 -0.12 -17.66
N ASN A 62 -21.06 0.86 -17.45
CA ASN A 62 -22.47 0.69 -17.07
C ASN A 62 -22.68 -0.42 -16.00
N PRO A 63 -22.09 -0.26 -14.80
CA PRO A 63 -22.17 -1.29 -13.77
C PRO A 63 -23.56 -1.36 -13.13
N ARG A 64 -23.98 -2.55 -12.67
CA ARG A 64 -25.18 -2.67 -11.82
C ARG A 64 -24.93 -2.16 -10.40
N ILE A 65 -23.72 -2.37 -9.89
CA ILE A 65 -23.26 -1.90 -8.58
C ILE A 65 -21.84 -1.33 -8.71
N THR A 66 -21.63 -0.14 -8.16
CA THR A 66 -20.31 0.49 -8.03
C THR A 66 -19.89 0.50 -6.57
N VAL A 67 -18.73 -0.07 -6.26
CA VAL A 67 -18.12 -0.05 -4.94
C VAL A 67 -16.87 0.81 -5.00
N TYR A 68 -16.78 1.82 -4.13
CA TYR A 68 -15.54 2.57 -3.94
C TYR A 68 -14.83 2.08 -2.68
N ARG A 69 -13.61 1.53 -2.85
CA ARG A 69 -12.74 1.04 -1.78
C ARG A 69 -11.53 1.94 -1.62
N ALA A 70 -11.59 2.92 -0.73
CA ALA A 70 -10.42 3.75 -0.45
C ALA A 70 -9.40 2.97 0.38
N THR A 71 -8.13 2.96 -0.06
CA THR A 71 -7.05 2.23 0.62
C THR A 71 -6.34 3.05 1.68
N ASP A 72 -6.36 4.37 1.53
CA ASP A 72 -5.63 5.33 2.34
C ASP A 72 -6.38 6.66 2.40
N LEU A 73 -5.92 7.58 3.24
CA LEU A 73 -6.39 8.96 3.27
C LEU A 73 -5.74 9.76 2.12
N TYR A 74 -6.41 9.77 0.96
CA TYR A 74 -5.87 10.37 -0.26
C TYR A 74 -5.60 11.89 -0.17
N SER A 75 -6.36 12.61 0.68
CA SER A 75 -6.12 14.02 0.99
C SER A 75 -4.74 14.24 1.61
N GLU A 76 -4.31 13.34 2.48
CA GLU A 76 -3.07 13.44 3.25
C GLU A 76 -1.86 12.89 2.50
N MET A 77 -2.06 11.86 1.66
CA MET A 77 -0.97 11.27 0.88
C MET A 77 -0.48 12.13 -0.27
N LEU A 78 -1.37 12.94 -0.86
CA LEU A 78 -1.11 13.57 -2.14
C LEU A 78 -1.23 15.10 -2.11
N GLY A 79 -1.64 15.69 -0.99
CA GLY A 79 -1.61 17.15 -0.74
C GLY A 79 -2.33 18.03 -1.77
N ASN A 80 -3.24 17.46 -2.56
CA ASN A 80 -3.83 18.12 -3.74
C ASN A 80 -5.35 18.22 -3.58
N LEU A 81 -5.89 19.44 -3.52
CA LEU A 81 -7.33 19.76 -3.47
C LEU A 81 -8.16 19.01 -4.54
N ARG A 82 -7.56 18.75 -5.70
CA ARG A 82 -8.21 18.02 -6.79
C ARG A 82 -8.56 16.58 -6.40
N ASN A 83 -7.76 15.94 -5.55
CA ASN A 83 -8.04 14.59 -5.10
C ASN A 83 -9.23 14.56 -4.15
N GLU A 84 -9.41 15.60 -3.33
CA GLU A 84 -10.58 15.70 -2.46
C GLU A 84 -11.87 15.85 -3.26
N THR A 85 -11.88 16.72 -4.27
CA THR A 85 -13.04 16.88 -5.16
C THR A 85 -13.35 15.59 -5.90
N THR A 86 -12.32 14.92 -6.43
CA THR A 86 -12.46 13.68 -7.20
C THR A 86 -12.95 12.54 -6.30
N GLU A 87 -12.39 12.41 -5.10
CA GLU A 87 -12.80 11.42 -4.11
C GLU A 87 -14.23 11.65 -3.65
N LYS A 88 -14.61 12.91 -3.36
CA LYS A 88 -15.99 13.25 -3.02
C LYS A 88 -16.94 12.88 -4.15
N GLU A 89 -16.59 13.16 -5.40
CA GLU A 89 -17.39 12.76 -6.56
C GLU A 89 -17.52 11.24 -6.66
N MET A 90 -16.42 10.49 -6.49
CA MET A 90 -16.44 9.03 -6.51
C MET A 90 -17.30 8.45 -5.37
N ALA A 91 -17.13 8.94 -4.15
CA ALA A 91 -17.90 8.49 -2.99
C ALA A 91 -19.41 8.74 -3.17
N ASN A 92 -19.80 9.90 -3.73
CA ASN A 92 -21.21 10.19 -4.00
C ASN A 92 -21.81 9.36 -5.15
N ARG A 93 -20.98 8.90 -6.08
CA ARG A 93 -21.43 8.06 -7.22
C ARG A 93 -21.46 6.57 -6.91
N ALA A 94 -20.63 6.09 -5.99
CA ALA A 94 -20.64 4.70 -5.59
C ALA A 94 -21.95 4.31 -4.90
N ASP A 95 -22.38 3.07 -5.06
CA ASP A 95 -23.52 2.49 -4.35
C ASP A 95 -23.15 2.04 -2.94
N PHE A 96 -21.88 1.66 -2.73
CA PHE A 96 -21.35 1.23 -1.44
C PHE A 96 -19.90 1.68 -1.26
N LEU A 97 -19.54 2.02 -0.02
CA LEU A 97 -18.21 2.52 0.35
C LEU A 97 -17.46 1.53 1.24
N ILE A 98 -16.18 1.34 0.98
CA ILE A 98 -15.30 0.50 1.80
C ILE A 98 -14.08 1.30 2.21
N GLY A 99 -13.86 1.40 3.53
CA GLY A 99 -12.60 1.90 4.09
C GLY A 99 -11.72 0.75 4.55
N THR A 100 -10.41 0.85 4.33
CA THR A 100 -9.42 -0.15 4.82
C THR A 100 -9.09 -0.04 6.29
N SER A 101 -9.41 1.08 6.92
CA SER A 101 -9.18 1.35 8.33
C SER A 101 -10.28 2.26 8.87
N GLN A 102 -10.38 2.38 10.18
CA GLN A 102 -11.39 3.22 10.82
C GLN A 102 -11.27 4.70 10.37
N PRO A 103 -10.07 5.33 10.34
CA PRO A 103 -9.93 6.71 9.85
C PRO A 103 -10.38 6.90 8.40
N VAL A 104 -10.07 5.93 7.52
CA VAL A 104 -10.49 5.97 6.12
C VAL A 104 -12.02 5.83 6.01
N LEU A 105 -12.62 4.93 6.77
CA LEU A 105 -14.08 4.77 6.80
C LEU A 105 -14.79 6.04 7.29
N ASP A 106 -14.26 6.68 8.33
CA ASP A 106 -14.84 7.92 8.87
C ASP A 106 -14.73 9.08 7.87
N ARG A 107 -13.62 9.17 7.15
CA ARG A 107 -13.48 10.10 6.01
C ARG A 107 -14.55 9.83 4.95
N LEU A 108 -14.74 8.59 4.52
CA LEU A 108 -15.74 8.23 3.52
C LEU A 108 -17.16 8.61 3.95
N ARG A 109 -17.52 8.33 5.22
CA ARG A 109 -18.80 8.74 5.81
C ARG A 109 -18.98 10.26 5.82
N SER A 110 -17.92 11.03 6.07
CA SER A 110 -17.98 12.50 6.00
C SER A 110 -18.20 13.02 4.57
N LEU A 111 -17.68 12.32 3.56
CA LEU A 111 -17.77 12.73 2.16
C LEU A 111 -19.13 12.42 1.53
N ALA A 112 -19.78 11.34 1.98
CA ALA A 112 -21.06 10.87 1.49
C ALA A 112 -21.86 10.19 2.62
N PRO A 113 -22.49 10.97 3.53
CA PRO A 113 -23.13 10.45 4.75
C PRO A 113 -24.34 9.54 4.47
N ASP A 114 -24.99 9.70 3.32
CA ASP A 114 -26.17 8.93 2.93
C ASP A 114 -25.83 7.57 2.27
N LYS A 115 -24.54 7.26 2.10
CA LYS A 115 -24.09 6.02 1.44
C LYS A 115 -23.83 4.92 2.46
N PRO A 116 -24.23 3.67 2.17
CA PRO A 116 -23.85 2.54 3.01
C PRO A 116 -22.32 2.35 2.94
N ALA A 117 -21.71 2.16 4.10
CA ALA A 117 -20.26 2.09 4.24
C ALA A 117 -19.84 1.07 5.30
N SER A 118 -18.82 0.26 5.01
CA SER A 118 -18.23 -0.70 5.95
C SER A 118 -16.70 -0.68 5.91
N MET A 119 -16.09 -1.22 6.97
CA MET A 119 -14.64 -1.43 7.00
C MET A 119 -14.32 -2.81 6.42
N LEU A 120 -13.32 -2.88 5.55
CA LEU A 120 -12.68 -4.12 5.11
C LEU A 120 -11.18 -3.88 5.03
N GLU A 121 -10.47 -4.40 6.03
CA GLU A 121 -9.03 -4.27 6.16
C GLU A 121 -8.28 -4.93 5.00
N ASN A 122 -6.98 -4.69 4.92
CA ASN A 122 -6.13 -5.43 4.00
C ASN A 122 -6.07 -6.91 4.42
N GLY A 123 -5.82 -7.76 3.43
CA GLY A 123 -5.59 -9.19 3.63
C GLY A 123 -4.14 -9.56 3.35
N VAL A 124 -3.87 -10.85 3.49
CA VAL A 124 -2.59 -11.47 3.19
C VAL A 124 -2.84 -12.73 2.35
N ASP A 125 -1.91 -13.06 1.46
CA ASP A 125 -1.86 -14.39 0.87
C ASP A 125 -1.33 -15.38 1.93
N TYR A 126 -2.27 -15.91 2.72
CA TYR A 126 -1.94 -16.79 3.85
C TYR A 126 -1.15 -18.01 3.42
N LEU A 127 -1.53 -18.67 2.32
CA LEU A 127 -0.83 -19.87 1.84
C LEU A 127 0.59 -19.55 1.39
N PHE A 128 0.81 -18.38 0.81
CA PHE A 128 2.13 -17.93 0.41
C PHE A 128 3.05 -17.69 1.61
N PHE A 129 2.58 -17.04 2.68
CA PHE A 129 3.39 -16.73 3.86
C PHE A 129 3.49 -17.85 4.90
N SER A 130 2.51 -18.76 4.96
CA SER A 130 2.52 -19.91 5.89
C SER A 130 3.29 -21.11 5.34
N LYS A 131 3.57 -21.16 4.04
CA LYS A 131 4.34 -22.24 3.43
C LYS A 131 5.78 -22.23 3.97
N PRO A 132 6.28 -23.34 4.55
CA PRO A 132 7.64 -23.39 5.07
C PRO A 132 8.70 -23.00 4.04
N ALA A 133 9.58 -22.09 4.44
CA ALA A 133 10.70 -21.60 3.66
C ALA A 133 12.03 -21.90 4.38
N MET A 134 13.10 -22.07 3.60
CA MET A 134 14.45 -22.20 4.16
C MET A 134 14.94 -20.87 4.72
N ALA A 135 15.78 -20.92 5.75
CA ALA A 135 16.38 -19.74 6.35
C ALA A 135 17.15 -18.91 5.30
N PRO A 136 17.05 -17.57 5.34
CA PRO A 136 17.82 -16.72 4.44
C PRO A 136 19.33 -16.82 4.78
N PRO A 137 20.23 -16.82 3.77
CA PRO A 137 21.67 -16.97 4.01
C PRO A 137 22.24 -15.94 4.97
N GLU A 138 21.72 -14.71 4.96
CA GLU A 138 22.18 -13.63 5.84
C GLU A 138 21.97 -13.95 7.33
N TYR A 139 20.99 -14.78 7.67
CA TYR A 139 20.73 -15.16 9.06
C TYR A 139 21.78 -16.14 9.62
N ALA A 140 22.65 -16.71 8.78
CA ALA A 140 23.78 -17.51 9.26
C ALA A 140 24.76 -16.69 10.10
N GLU A 141 24.97 -15.42 9.73
CA GLU A 141 25.89 -14.50 10.40
C GLU A 141 25.20 -13.57 11.41
N ILE A 142 23.86 -13.59 11.45
CA ILE A 142 23.05 -12.74 12.34
C ILE A 142 22.37 -13.64 13.38
N PRO A 143 22.87 -13.72 14.62
CA PRO A 143 22.28 -14.58 15.64
C PRO A 143 20.93 -14.04 16.14
N SER A 144 20.12 -14.93 16.73
CA SER A 144 18.92 -14.53 17.48
C SER A 144 19.28 -13.83 18.80
N PRO A 145 18.43 -12.92 19.32
CA PRO A 145 17.10 -12.55 18.80
C PRO A 145 17.13 -11.65 17.55
N ARG A 146 16.30 -11.94 16.54
CA ARG A 146 16.19 -11.21 15.27
C ARG A 146 14.87 -10.43 15.19
N LEU A 147 14.98 -9.12 15.06
CA LEU A 147 13.85 -8.20 14.97
C LEU A 147 13.77 -7.69 13.53
N VAL A 148 12.79 -8.10 12.75
CA VAL A 148 12.77 -7.87 11.30
C VAL A 148 11.75 -6.81 10.88
N TYR A 149 12.16 -5.91 9.98
CA TYR A 149 11.26 -5.04 9.22
C TYR A 149 11.53 -5.21 7.73
N ALA A 150 10.49 -5.39 6.92
CA ALA A 150 10.60 -5.38 5.46
C ALA A 150 9.72 -4.32 4.81
N GLY A 151 10.31 -3.24 4.30
CA GLY A 151 9.59 -2.13 3.66
C GLY A 151 10.51 -0.99 3.27
N ALA A 152 9.97 0.02 2.58
CA ALA A 152 10.74 1.22 2.26
C ALA A 152 11.12 1.99 3.54
N LEU A 153 12.41 2.31 3.68
CA LEU A 153 12.91 3.16 4.77
C LEU A 153 12.82 4.63 4.32
N ASP A 154 11.61 5.15 4.22
CA ASP A 154 11.34 6.55 3.86
C ASP A 154 10.86 7.35 5.08
N GLY A 155 10.38 8.59 4.89
CA GLY A 155 9.93 9.45 5.99
C GLY A 155 8.79 8.88 6.84
N ARG A 156 8.15 7.80 6.42
CA ARG A 156 7.05 7.12 7.12
C ARG A 156 7.57 6.01 8.05
N PHE A 157 8.85 5.66 7.91
CA PHE A 157 9.56 4.70 8.76
C PHE A 157 10.07 5.37 10.03
N GLY A 158 9.82 4.76 11.17
CA GLY A 158 10.21 5.25 12.49
C GLY A 158 11.69 5.01 12.79
N TYR A 159 12.58 5.79 12.16
CA TYR A 159 14.02 5.72 12.39
C TYR A 159 14.40 5.82 13.86
N GLU A 160 13.86 6.81 14.58
CA GLU A 160 14.15 7.04 16.00
C GLU A 160 13.75 5.86 16.87
N ALA A 161 12.57 5.27 16.61
CA ALA A 161 12.09 4.09 17.33
C ALA A 161 13.07 2.93 17.14
N VAL A 162 13.53 2.68 15.92
CA VAL A 162 14.50 1.62 15.63
C VAL A 162 15.85 1.89 16.29
N SER A 163 16.37 3.11 16.22
CA SER A 163 17.60 3.50 16.90
C SER A 163 17.51 3.30 18.41
N ALA A 164 16.37 3.65 19.01
CA ALA A 164 16.13 3.45 20.43
C ALA A 164 16.06 1.95 20.78
N THR A 165 15.32 1.16 19.99
CA THR A 165 15.24 -0.30 20.17
C THR A 165 16.62 -0.95 20.12
N ALA A 166 17.44 -0.61 19.12
CA ALA A 166 18.78 -1.16 18.96
C ALA A 166 19.70 -0.83 20.15
N LYS A 167 19.62 0.40 20.67
CA LYS A 167 20.38 0.84 21.86
C LYS A 167 19.91 0.17 23.15
N CYS A 168 18.60 0.00 23.31
CA CYS A 168 18.02 -0.63 24.50
C CYS A 168 18.23 -2.15 24.53
N LEU A 169 18.37 -2.79 23.37
CA LEU A 169 18.53 -4.23 23.21
C LEU A 169 19.83 -4.56 22.44
N PRO A 170 21.02 -4.29 23.02
CA PRO A 170 22.30 -4.49 22.32
C PRO A 170 22.59 -5.97 21.99
N HIS A 171 21.93 -6.91 22.68
CA HIS A 171 22.05 -8.35 22.42
C HIS A 171 21.13 -8.85 21.29
N ALA A 172 20.20 -8.03 20.83
CA ALA A 172 19.26 -8.37 19.77
C ALA A 172 19.65 -7.68 18.46
N ASN A 173 19.32 -8.30 17.33
CA ASN A 173 19.72 -7.85 15.99
C ASN A 173 18.51 -7.30 15.23
N VAL A 174 18.56 -6.01 14.89
CA VAL A 174 17.54 -5.36 14.06
C VAL A 174 17.89 -5.54 12.59
N ILE A 175 16.98 -6.13 11.83
CA ILE A 175 17.17 -6.50 10.43
C ILE A 175 16.23 -5.69 9.57
N LEU A 176 16.78 -4.83 8.71
CA LEU A 176 16.03 -3.92 7.86
C LEU A 176 16.16 -4.30 6.39
N ILE A 177 15.04 -4.67 5.78
CA ILE A 177 14.95 -5.16 4.39
C ILE A 177 14.13 -4.17 3.57
N GLY A 178 14.72 -3.60 2.52
CA GLY A 178 14.00 -2.70 1.63
C GLY A 178 14.88 -1.60 1.02
N PRO A 179 14.30 -0.77 0.14
CA PRO A 179 14.99 0.38 -0.41
C PRO A 179 15.16 1.46 0.66
N TYR A 180 16.30 2.12 0.64
CA TYR A 180 16.65 3.22 1.54
C TYR A 180 17.45 4.29 0.80
N GLY A 181 17.45 5.51 1.34
CA GLY A 181 18.24 6.63 0.81
C GLY A 181 19.68 6.64 1.30
N ASN A 182 20.52 7.51 0.73
CA ASN A 182 21.94 7.61 1.09
C ASN A 182 22.17 7.99 2.55
N ASP A 183 21.23 8.70 3.18
CA ASP A 183 21.34 9.19 4.56
C ASP A 183 20.89 8.16 5.61
N VAL A 184 20.49 6.94 5.22
CA VAL A 184 19.90 5.93 6.11
C VAL A 184 20.78 5.65 7.35
N VAL A 185 22.10 5.57 7.16
CA VAL A 185 23.06 5.28 8.24
C VAL A 185 23.09 6.42 9.25
N LYS A 186 23.04 7.66 8.75
CA LYS A 186 22.98 8.86 9.60
C LYS A 186 21.65 8.92 10.38
N GLN A 187 20.55 8.53 9.74
CA GLN A 187 19.22 8.54 10.36
C GLN A 187 19.07 7.48 11.45
N LEU A 188 19.64 6.28 11.24
CA LEU A 188 19.64 5.20 12.24
C LEU A 188 20.65 5.44 13.37
N GLY A 189 21.71 6.22 13.12
CA GLY A 189 22.79 6.42 14.07
C GLY A 189 23.69 5.18 14.20
N ALA A 190 24.58 5.20 15.20
CA ALA A 190 25.49 4.09 15.47
C ALA A 190 24.78 2.95 16.23
N GLY A 191 24.97 1.72 15.75
CA GLY A 191 24.55 0.49 16.39
C GLY A 191 25.07 -0.72 15.63
N ASP A 192 25.97 -1.49 16.26
CA ASP A 192 26.59 -2.67 15.63
C ASP A 192 25.60 -3.83 15.43
N ASN A 193 24.41 -3.72 16.02
CA ASN A 193 23.33 -4.68 15.95
C ASN A 193 22.22 -4.29 14.95
N ILE A 194 22.44 -3.29 14.09
CA ILE A 194 21.52 -2.92 13.01
C ILE A 194 22.08 -3.41 11.67
N HIS A 195 21.31 -4.26 11.00
CA HIS A 195 21.68 -4.93 9.75
C HIS A 195 20.83 -4.40 8.59
N LEU A 196 21.46 -3.62 7.70
CA LEU A 196 20.84 -3.13 6.46
C LEU A 196 21.03 -4.15 5.33
N ILE A 197 20.00 -4.97 5.09
CA ILE A 197 20.02 -6.04 4.07
C ILE A 197 19.74 -5.51 2.65
N GLY A 198 19.06 -4.37 2.57
CA GLY A 198 18.61 -3.78 1.30
C GLY A 198 17.39 -4.48 0.72
N PRO A 199 16.99 -4.16 -0.53
CA PRO A 199 15.77 -4.67 -1.13
C PRO A 199 15.87 -6.19 -1.40
N ARG A 200 14.76 -6.90 -1.16
CA ARG A 200 14.57 -8.30 -1.55
C ARG A 200 13.31 -8.44 -2.38
N LYS A 201 13.26 -9.48 -3.22
CA LYS A 201 12.06 -9.77 -4.01
C LYS A 201 10.95 -10.22 -3.06
N TYR A 202 9.71 -9.85 -3.37
CA TYR A 202 8.54 -10.20 -2.54
C TYR A 202 8.47 -11.70 -2.22
N HIS A 203 8.77 -12.54 -3.20
CA HIS A 203 8.73 -14.00 -3.04
C HIS A 203 9.75 -14.56 -2.03
N GLN A 204 10.71 -13.76 -1.57
CA GLN A 204 11.73 -14.15 -0.59
C GLN A 204 11.33 -13.78 0.85
N LEU A 205 10.36 -12.88 1.04
CA LEU A 205 10.01 -12.36 2.35
C LEU A 205 9.53 -13.43 3.36
N PRO A 206 8.76 -14.47 2.98
CA PRO A 206 8.38 -15.51 3.94
C PRO A 206 9.58 -16.15 4.65
N ALA A 207 10.71 -16.35 3.96
CA ALA A 207 11.92 -16.89 4.57
C ALA A 207 12.48 -15.99 5.69
N TYR A 208 12.48 -14.68 5.48
CA TYR A 208 12.96 -13.74 6.49
C TYR A 208 12.01 -13.67 7.69
N PHE A 209 10.70 -13.76 7.47
CA PHE A 209 9.71 -13.68 8.54
C PHE A 209 9.64 -14.94 9.38
N GLN A 210 9.61 -16.13 8.75
CA GLN A 210 9.53 -17.41 9.47
C GLN A 210 10.76 -17.75 10.31
N HIS A 211 11.91 -17.11 10.04
CA HIS A 211 13.17 -17.35 10.75
C HIS A 211 13.63 -16.15 11.59
N ALA A 212 12.77 -15.14 11.73
CA ALA A 212 12.95 -14.04 12.68
C ALA A 212 12.22 -14.36 13.99
N ASP A 213 12.54 -13.60 15.04
CA ASP A 213 11.95 -13.79 16.36
C ASP A 213 10.81 -12.79 16.63
N ILE A 214 10.91 -11.56 16.09
CA ILE A 214 9.91 -10.49 16.26
C ILE A 214 9.74 -9.70 14.96
N GLY A 215 8.49 -9.43 14.58
CA GLY A 215 8.14 -8.51 13.51
C GLY A 215 8.09 -7.07 14.00
N LEU A 216 8.80 -6.17 13.33
CA LEU A 216 8.79 -4.74 13.63
C LEU A 216 7.77 -3.99 12.77
N LEU A 217 7.05 -3.05 13.38
CA LEU A 217 6.19 -2.09 12.68
C LEU A 217 6.48 -0.65 13.14
N PRO A 218 7.71 -0.13 12.94
CA PRO A 218 8.10 1.20 13.41
C PRO A 218 7.53 2.26 12.44
N LEU A 219 6.45 2.88 12.85
CA LEU A 219 5.82 3.99 12.14
C LEU A 219 6.30 5.31 12.74
N SER A 220 6.63 6.29 11.90
CA SER A 220 6.83 7.67 12.34
C SER A 220 5.50 8.42 12.47
N ASP A 221 5.53 9.65 12.99
CA ASP A 221 4.37 10.55 13.09
C ASP A 221 3.95 11.16 11.73
N HIS A 222 4.35 10.55 10.62
CA HIS A 222 3.98 11.04 9.30
C HIS A 222 2.45 10.86 9.09
N PRO A 223 1.70 11.90 8.66
CA PRO A 223 0.22 11.84 8.55
C PRO A 223 -0.30 10.66 7.72
N ALA A 224 0.39 10.35 6.61
CA ALA A 224 0.08 9.16 5.79
C ALA A 224 0.17 7.79 6.53
N ASN A 225 0.54 7.73 7.81
CA ASN A 225 0.47 6.54 8.64
C ASN A 225 -0.90 6.39 9.35
N ASP A 226 -1.66 7.46 9.55
CA ASP A 226 -2.91 7.46 10.33
C ASP A 226 -3.99 6.58 9.70
N GLY A 227 -4.10 6.59 8.37
CA GLY A 227 -5.10 5.82 7.62
C GLY A 227 -4.73 4.37 7.30
N ARG A 228 -3.57 3.87 7.71
CA ARG A 228 -3.04 2.61 7.18
C ARG A 228 -3.70 1.37 7.77
N SER A 229 -3.94 0.39 6.89
CA SER A 229 -4.10 -1.02 7.28
C SER A 229 -2.79 -1.76 6.90
N PRO A 230 -1.84 -1.91 7.84
CA PRO A 230 -0.47 -2.32 7.52
C PRO A 230 -0.43 -3.79 7.09
N MET A 231 -0.18 -4.05 5.81
CA MET A 231 -0.06 -5.41 5.26
C MET A 231 0.93 -6.28 6.05
N LYS A 232 2.03 -5.69 6.52
CA LYS A 232 3.09 -6.36 7.28
C LYS A 232 2.56 -7.07 8.52
N LEU A 233 1.57 -6.51 9.21
CA LEU A 233 0.97 -7.13 10.39
C LEU A 233 0.35 -8.50 10.03
N PHE A 234 -0.36 -8.56 8.90
CA PHE A 234 -0.95 -9.79 8.40
C PHE A 234 0.10 -10.75 7.82
N GLU A 235 1.15 -10.23 7.18
CA GLU A 235 2.27 -11.02 6.68
C GLU A 235 3.06 -11.70 7.82
N TYR A 236 3.28 -11.00 8.94
CA TYR A 236 3.90 -11.54 10.14
C TYR A 236 3.02 -12.63 10.77
N GLY A 237 1.73 -12.32 10.99
CA GLY A 237 0.78 -13.28 11.54
C GLY A 237 0.65 -14.55 10.69
N ALA A 238 0.61 -14.42 9.36
CA ALA A 238 0.58 -15.56 8.44
C ALA A 238 1.89 -16.37 8.44
N SER A 239 3.01 -15.76 8.80
CA SER A 239 4.32 -16.40 8.94
C SER A 239 4.55 -17.01 10.33
N GLY A 240 3.61 -16.82 11.28
CA GLY A 240 3.78 -17.24 12.67
C GLY A 240 4.74 -16.36 13.48
N LEU A 241 5.05 -15.15 12.98
CA LEU A 241 5.95 -14.19 13.60
C LEU A 241 5.15 -13.25 14.52
N PRO A 242 5.48 -13.14 15.82
CA PRO A 242 4.83 -12.21 16.74
C PRO A 242 5.12 -10.74 16.44
#